data_AF-F2T855-F1
#
_entry.id   AF-F2T855-F1
#
_cell.length_a   1.000
_cell.length_b   1.000
_cell.length_c   1.000
_cell.angle_alpha   90.00
_cell.angle_beta   90.00
_cell.angle_gamma   90.00
#
_symmetry.space_group_name_H-M   'P 1'
#
loop_
_entity.id
_entity.type
_entity.pdbx_description
1 polymer ?
#
loop_
_entity_poly.entity_id
_entity_poly.type
_entity_poly.pdbx_seq_one_letter_code
_entity_poly.pdbx_strand_id
1 'polypeptide(L)'
;MSNTAIVPDVKFCMISLTNEPSLGAPFQWAAIFHKSDMTFTHGTQGLNFYNSAEKQHAHHLPCKVSCSYCHSPIMDEGRNVILLFPSLIESKSGLEEEGQGGRNVRKIFEPSCHIFYSQRVVDVRDGKPKWAGMNDSSDLIHE
;
A
#
# COMPACT_ATOMS: atom_id res chain seq x y z
N MET A 1 18.36 -16.54 14.94
CA MET A 1 17.67 -15.50 14.17
C MET A 1 16.19 -15.67 14.43
N SER A 2 15.56 -14.73 15.16
CA SER A 2 14.13 -14.81 15.46
C SER A 2 13.36 -14.73 14.14
N ASN A 3 12.63 -15.80 13.81
CA ASN A 3 11.80 -15.88 12.60
C ASN A 3 10.48 -15.12 12.87
N THR A 4 10.58 -13.80 13.10
CA THR A 4 9.40 -12.96 13.25
C THR A 4 8.85 -12.70 11.86
N ALA A 5 7.68 -13.27 11.57
CA ALA A 5 6.99 -13.01 10.32
C ALA A 5 6.68 -11.51 10.20
N ILE A 6 7.07 -10.91 9.07
CA ILE A 6 6.78 -9.52 8.74
C ILE A 6 5.26 -9.39 8.52
N VAL A 7 4.62 -8.50 9.27
CA VAL A 7 3.20 -8.16 9.12
C VAL A 7 3.13 -6.67 8.78
N PRO A 8 2.65 -6.29 7.59
CA PRO A 8 2.53 -4.89 7.20
C PRO A 8 1.37 -4.20 7.92
N ASP A 9 1.47 -2.88 8.07
CA ASP A 9 0.32 -2.05 8.41
C ASP A 9 -0.48 -1.77 7.13
N VAL A 10 -1.75 -2.17 7.11
CA VAL A 10 -2.58 -2.11 5.90
C VAL A 10 -3.76 -1.16 6.11
N LYS A 11 -3.96 -0.25 5.16
CA LYS A 11 -4.95 0.82 5.25
C LYS A 11 -5.64 1.05 3.91
N PHE A 12 -6.84 1.58 3.96
CA PHE A 12 -7.47 2.23 2.82
C PHE A 12 -7.22 3.73 2.86
N CYS A 13 -6.76 4.32 1.76
CA CYS A 13 -6.45 5.74 1.67
C CYS A 13 -7.37 6.43 0.66
N MET A 14 -8.09 7.45 1.12
CA MET A 14 -9.07 8.19 0.31
C MET A 14 -8.47 9.43 -0.37
N ILE A 15 -7.17 9.69 -0.21
CA ILE A 15 -6.55 10.88 -0.77
C ILE A 15 -6.57 10.79 -2.29
N SER A 16 -7.12 11.82 -2.94
CA SER A 16 -7.15 11.91 -4.40
C SER A 16 -5.82 12.39 -5.01
N LEU A 17 -4.80 12.65 -4.18
CA LEU A 17 -3.50 13.23 -4.59
C LEU A 17 -2.50 12.21 -5.13
N THR A 18 -2.80 10.90 -5.09
CA THR A 18 -2.17 9.97 -6.01
C THR A 18 -2.92 10.11 -7.33
N ASN A 19 -2.32 10.74 -8.34
CA ASN A 19 -2.88 10.87 -9.71
C ASN A 19 -3.16 9.52 -10.40
N GLU A 20 -3.05 8.41 -9.67
CA GLU A 20 -3.33 7.06 -10.14
C GLU A 20 -4.29 6.40 -9.13
N PRO A 21 -5.58 6.80 -9.05
CA PRO A 21 -6.59 5.87 -8.57
C PRO A 21 -6.41 4.62 -9.43
N SER A 22 -6.04 3.50 -8.82
CA SER A 22 -5.87 2.23 -9.54
C SER A 22 -7.11 1.98 -10.38
N LEU A 23 -7.05 2.24 -11.68
CA LEU A 23 -8.11 1.99 -12.66
C LEU A 23 -9.54 2.29 -12.14
N GLY A 24 -9.79 3.52 -11.67
CA GLY A 24 -11.12 3.94 -11.25
C GLY A 24 -11.60 3.42 -9.89
N ALA A 25 -10.71 2.85 -9.07
CA ALA A 25 -11.03 2.56 -7.68
C ALA A 25 -11.30 3.85 -6.90
N PRO A 26 -12.31 3.88 -6.03
CA PRO A 26 -12.66 5.08 -5.25
C PRO A 26 -11.60 5.42 -4.17
N PHE A 27 -10.69 4.49 -3.87
CA PHE A 27 -9.64 4.64 -2.88
C PHE A 27 -8.51 3.63 -3.09
N GLN A 28 -7.36 3.90 -2.48
CA GLN A 28 -6.17 3.08 -2.59
C GLN A 28 -6.05 2.07 -1.44
N TRP A 29 -5.81 0.80 -1.78
CA TRP A 29 -5.44 -0.25 -0.82
C TRP A 29 -3.92 -0.28 -0.67
N ALA A 30 -3.44 0.00 0.54
CA ALA A 30 -2.04 0.28 0.80
C ALA A 30 -1.49 -0.61 1.91
N ALA A 31 -0.49 -1.44 1.61
CA ALA A 31 0.30 -2.13 2.62
C ALA A 31 1.64 -1.42 2.84
N ILE A 32 1.91 -1.06 4.09
CA ILE A 32 3.07 -0.29 4.49
C ILE A 32 4.12 -1.25 5.06
N PHE A 33 5.29 -1.26 4.45
CA PHE A 33 6.45 -2.04 4.87
C PHE A 33 7.60 -1.11 5.24
N HIS A 34 8.41 -1.49 6.24
CA HIS A 34 9.71 -0.85 6.40
C HIS A 34 10.63 -1.23 5.24
N LYS A 35 11.49 -0.31 4.81
CA LYS A 35 12.45 -0.59 3.72
C LYS A 35 13.40 -1.75 4.06
N SER A 36 13.67 -2.00 5.34
CA SER A 36 14.45 -3.16 5.80
C SER A 36 13.79 -4.51 5.51
N ASP A 37 12.48 -4.51 5.29
CA ASP A 37 11.65 -5.71 5.20
C ASP A 37 11.37 -6.10 3.74
N MET A 38 11.84 -5.30 2.78
CA MET A 38 11.66 -5.52 1.35
C MET A 38 13.00 -5.44 0.61
N THR A 39 13.15 -6.29 -0.40
CA THR A 39 14.30 -6.25 -1.31
C THR A 39 13.88 -6.59 -2.74
N PHE A 40 14.56 -6.00 -3.72
CA PHE A 40 14.38 -6.37 -5.11
C PHE A 40 15.25 -7.59 -5.45
N THR A 41 14.64 -8.60 -6.04
CA THR A 41 15.34 -9.83 -6.45
C THR A 41 16.24 -9.63 -7.66
N HIS A 42 15.87 -8.71 -8.57
CA HIS A 42 16.57 -8.46 -9.84
C HIS A 42 17.02 -6.99 -9.98
N GLY A 43 17.23 -6.31 -8.84
CA GLY A 43 17.49 -4.87 -8.83
C GLY A 43 16.29 -4.05 -9.31
N THR A 44 16.56 -2.81 -9.73
CA THR A 44 15.53 -1.84 -10.13
C THR A 44 15.42 -1.66 -11.65
N GLN A 45 16.13 -2.49 -12.44
CA GLN A 45 16.04 -2.45 -13.89
C GLN A 45 14.63 -2.90 -14.31
N GLY A 46 13.90 -2.03 -15.01
CA GLY A 46 12.49 -2.27 -15.34
C GLY A 46 11.50 -1.46 -14.50
N LEU A 47 11.98 -0.57 -13.62
CA LEU A 47 11.16 0.34 -12.83
C LEU A 47 11.35 1.78 -13.31
N ASN A 48 10.25 2.51 -13.36
CA ASN A 48 10.22 3.96 -13.51
C ASN A 48 9.99 4.61 -12.15
N PHE A 49 10.74 5.68 -11.87
CA PHE A 49 10.60 6.49 -10.67
C PHE A 49 10.10 7.88 -11.04
N TYR A 50 9.13 8.39 -10.28
CA TYR A 50 8.60 9.74 -10.47
C TYR A 50 8.49 10.48 -9.14
N ASN A 51 9.23 11.58 -9.01
CA ASN A 51 9.11 12.50 -7.89
C ASN A 51 8.05 13.56 -8.21
N SER A 52 6.95 13.56 -7.46
CA SER A 52 5.83 14.48 -7.73
C SER A 52 6.07 15.91 -7.23
N ALA A 53 6.99 16.12 -6.28
CA ALA A 53 7.34 17.46 -5.81
C ALA A 53 8.15 18.22 -6.87
N GLU A 54 9.11 17.53 -7.48
CA GLU A 54 9.98 18.07 -8.53
C GLU A 54 9.39 17.92 -9.93
N LYS A 55 8.35 17.07 -10.08
CA LYS A 55 7.71 16.70 -11.35
C LYS A 55 8.69 16.08 -12.35
N GLN A 56 9.58 15.23 -11.87
CA GLN A 56 10.67 14.66 -12.66
C GLN A 56 10.72 13.14 -12.56
N HIS A 57 11.20 12.51 -13.64
CA HIS A 57 11.57 11.10 -13.66
C HIS A 57 12.94 10.93 -12.98
N ALA A 58 12.93 10.99 -11.66
CA ALA A 58 14.11 10.87 -10.83
C ALA A 58 13.81 9.99 -9.62
N HIS A 59 14.80 9.20 -9.20
CA HIS A 59 14.74 8.41 -7.97
C HIS A 59 15.07 9.27 -6.75
N HIS A 60 14.29 10.34 -6.55
CA HIS A 60 14.39 11.23 -5.39
C HIS A 60 13.21 10.97 -4.45
N LEU A 61 13.50 10.64 -3.19
CA LEU A 61 12.46 10.24 -2.23
C LEU A 61 11.71 11.46 -1.66
N PRO A 62 10.38 11.37 -1.47
CA PRO A 62 9.51 10.24 -1.84
C PRO A 62 9.21 10.22 -3.35
N CYS A 63 9.10 9.02 -3.93
CA CYS A 63 8.78 8.84 -5.35
C CYS A 63 7.78 7.72 -5.59
N LYS A 64 7.02 7.85 -6.67
CA LYS A 64 6.13 6.81 -7.18
C LYS A 64 6.94 5.84 -8.04
N VAL A 65 6.66 4.55 -7.93
CA VAL A 65 7.33 3.49 -8.67
C VAL A 65 6.32 2.77 -9.55
N SER A 66 6.61 2.67 -10.84
CA SER A 66 5.79 1.97 -11.82
C SER A 66 6.62 1.04 -12.71
N CYS A 67 5.97 0.11 -13.39
CA CYS A 67 6.63 -0.73 -14.38
C CYS A 67 7.13 0.14 -15.56
N SER A 68 8.38 -0.02 -15.98
CA SER A 68 8.92 0.79 -17.08
C SER A 68 8.35 0.42 -18.46
N TYR A 69 7.67 -0.73 -18.58
CA TYR A 69 7.09 -1.21 -19.83
C TYR A 69 5.61 -0.87 -19.95
N CYS A 70 4.78 -1.26 -18.98
CA CYS A 70 3.33 -1.05 -19.03
C CYS A 70 2.84 0.16 -18.23
N HIS A 71 3.74 0.86 -17.52
CA HIS A 71 3.43 1.99 -16.64
C HIS A 71 2.44 1.70 -15.49
N SER A 72 2.09 0.44 -15.27
CA SER A 72 1.27 0.04 -14.12
C SER A 72 1.95 0.47 -12.82
N PRO A 73 1.23 1.14 -11.91
CA PRO A 73 1.81 1.58 -10.66
C PRO A 73 2.05 0.39 -9.73
N ILE A 74 3.17 0.39 -9.03
CA ILE A 74 3.62 -0.75 -8.21
C ILE A 74 3.58 -0.39 -6.72
N MET A 75 4.22 0.74 -6.37
CA MET A 75 4.37 1.18 -4.99
C MET A 75 4.78 2.65 -4.95
N ASP A 76 4.64 3.27 -3.78
CA ASP A 76 5.29 4.53 -3.45
C ASP A 76 6.46 4.26 -2.50
N GLU A 77 7.65 4.75 -2.85
CA GLU A 77 8.84 4.66 -2.03
C GLU A 77 9.00 5.94 -1.19
N GLY A 78 8.81 5.79 0.12
CA GLY A 78 9.11 6.83 1.10
C GLY A 78 10.56 6.79 1.57
N ARG A 79 10.89 7.65 2.55
CA ARG A 79 12.24 7.71 3.12
C ARG A 79 12.61 6.44 3.90
N ASN A 80 11.65 5.93 4.68
CA ASN A 80 11.85 4.79 5.59
C ASN A 80 10.91 3.62 5.33
N VAL A 81 9.83 3.87 4.59
CA VAL A 81 8.75 2.90 4.34
C VAL A 81 8.43 2.84 2.86
N ILE A 82 7.88 1.71 2.44
CA ILE A 82 7.32 1.47 1.13
C ILE A 82 5.82 1.28 1.30
N LEU A 83 5.04 1.92 0.44
CA LEU A 83 3.61 1.72 0.34
C LEU A 83 3.33 0.90 -0.91
N LEU A 84 3.14 -0.41 -0.72
CA LEU A 84 2.92 -1.39 -1.77
C LEU A 84 1.43 -1.62 -2.00
N PHE A 85 1.03 -1.88 -3.25
CA PHE A 85 -0.35 -2.27 -3.57
C PHE A 85 -0.54 -3.78 -3.42
N PRO A 86 -1.35 -4.25 -2.45
CA PRO A 86 -1.45 -5.68 -2.18
C PRO A 86 -2.01 -6.51 -3.33
N SER A 87 -2.77 -5.89 -4.24
CA SER A 87 -3.28 -6.54 -5.45
C SER A 87 -2.20 -7.06 -6.40
N LEU A 88 -0.96 -6.61 -6.24
CA LEU A 88 0.19 -7.05 -7.05
C LEU A 88 0.96 -8.21 -6.42
N ILE A 89 0.60 -8.64 -5.21
CA ILE A 89 1.32 -9.68 -4.49
C ILE A 89 0.80 -11.04 -4.92
N GLU A 90 1.63 -11.80 -5.63
CA GLU A 90 1.36 -13.20 -5.93
C GLU A 90 1.87 -14.08 -4.78
N SER A 91 0.97 -14.87 -4.19
CA SER A 91 1.36 -15.92 -3.24
C SER A 91 1.97 -17.07 -4.04
N LYS A 92 3.30 -17.22 -3.99
CA LYS A 92 3.95 -18.40 -4.57
C LYS A 92 3.57 -19.64 -3.75
N SER A 93 2.53 -20.34 -4.19
CA SER A 93 2.22 -21.77 -3.99
C SER A 93 2.49 -22.38 -2.61
N GLY A 94 1.42 -22.73 -1.87
CA GLY A 94 1.47 -23.69 -0.75
C GLY A 94 0.94 -23.19 0.60
N LEU A 95 0.68 -21.89 0.76
CA LEU A 95 0.11 -21.31 2.00
C LEU A 95 -1.43 -21.33 2.03
N GLU A 96 -2.05 -21.89 0.99
CA GLU A 96 -3.50 -22.03 0.85
C GLU A 96 -4.04 -23.38 1.34
N GLU A 97 -3.18 -24.30 1.81
CA GLU A 97 -3.66 -25.52 2.46
C GLU A 97 -4.26 -25.18 3.82
N GLU A 98 -5.58 -25.12 3.82
CA GLU A 98 -6.48 -25.24 4.95
C GLU A 98 -5.95 -26.23 5.98
N GLY A 99 -5.76 -25.78 7.22
CA GLY A 99 -5.86 -26.68 8.36
C GLY A 99 -4.93 -26.44 9.53
N GLN A 100 -3.66 -26.10 9.34
CA GLN A 100 -2.71 -26.09 10.47
C GLN A 100 -1.62 -25.01 10.33
N GLY A 101 -1.85 -23.84 10.93
CA GLY A 101 -0.80 -22.86 11.24
C GLY A 101 -0.32 -21.93 10.11
N GLY A 102 -0.79 -22.10 8.86
CA GLY A 102 -0.49 -21.20 7.75
C GLY A 102 -1.23 -19.86 7.85
N ARG A 103 -0.50 -18.73 7.82
CA ARG A 103 -1.13 -17.40 7.78
C ARG A 103 -1.84 -17.22 6.44
N ASN A 104 -3.17 -17.13 6.47
CA ASN A 104 -3.97 -16.76 5.30
C ASN A 104 -3.52 -15.38 4.80
N VAL A 105 -2.98 -15.33 3.58
CA VAL A 105 -2.45 -14.10 2.96
C VAL A 105 -3.49 -12.97 2.99
N ARG A 106 -4.78 -13.29 2.81
CA ARG A 106 -5.87 -12.30 2.89
C ARG A 106 -5.96 -11.65 4.27
N LYS A 107 -5.70 -12.39 5.35
CA LYS A 107 -5.69 -11.86 6.72
C LYS A 107 -4.48 -10.97 6.98
N ILE A 108 -3.32 -11.28 6.38
CA ILE A 108 -2.11 -10.45 6.51
C ILE A 108 -2.35 -9.07 5.89
N PHE A 109 -3.07 -9.03 4.77
CA PHE A 109 -3.35 -7.80 4.03
C PHE A 109 -4.72 -7.19 4.35
N GLU A 110 -5.38 -7.62 5.43
CA GLU A 110 -6.66 -7.04 5.80
C GLU A 110 -6.47 -5.59 6.29
N PRO A 111 -7.16 -4.60 5.70
CA PRO A 111 -7.07 -3.21 6.15
C PRO A 111 -7.54 -3.05 7.58
N SER A 112 -6.80 -2.28 8.37
CA SER A 112 -7.14 -1.95 9.76
C SER A 112 -8.10 -0.78 9.87
N CYS A 113 -8.01 0.19 8.94
CA CYS A 113 -8.77 1.43 8.97
C CYS A 113 -8.77 2.14 7.61
N HIS A 114 -9.52 3.25 7.55
CA HIS A 114 -9.50 4.21 6.45
C HIS A 114 -8.86 5.52 6.92
N ILE A 115 -7.97 6.07 6.11
CA ILE A 115 -7.29 7.35 6.33
C ILE A 115 -7.67 8.36 5.25
N PHE A 116 -7.57 9.64 5.59
CA PHE A 116 -7.98 10.77 4.75
C PHE A 116 -9.46 10.73 4.35
N TYR A 117 -10.31 10.12 5.17
CA TYR A 117 -11.70 9.80 4.84
C TYR A 117 -12.60 11.02 4.63
N SER A 118 -12.17 12.22 5.05
CA SER A 118 -12.82 13.48 4.67
C SER A 118 -12.73 13.79 3.17
N GLN A 119 -11.83 13.13 2.44
CA GLN A 119 -11.66 13.26 0.98
C GLN A 119 -12.33 12.14 0.18
N ARG A 120 -13.13 11.29 0.85
CA ARG A 120 -13.80 10.18 0.19
C ARG A 120 -14.74 10.66 -0.92
N VAL A 121 -14.81 9.86 -1.98
CA VAL A 121 -15.76 10.05 -3.09
C VAL A 121 -16.99 9.16 -2.97
N VAL A 122 -16.94 8.16 -2.08
CA VAL A 122 -18.04 7.24 -1.75
C VAL A 122 -18.00 6.93 -0.25
N ASP A 123 -19.17 6.72 0.36
CA ASP A 123 -19.25 6.23 1.74
C ASP A 123 -19.02 4.72 1.79
N VAL A 124 -18.20 4.26 2.74
CA VAL A 124 -17.81 2.85 2.88
C VAL A 124 -18.25 2.29 4.23
N ARG A 125 -19.26 1.42 4.21
CA ARG A 125 -19.87 0.79 5.39
C ARG A 125 -19.32 -0.60 5.68
N ASP A 126 -18.03 -0.67 6.03
CA ASP A 126 -17.32 -1.93 6.30
C ASP A 126 -17.02 -2.18 7.79
N GLY A 127 -17.51 -1.32 8.69
CA GLY A 127 -17.28 -1.42 10.13
C GLY A 127 -15.86 -1.07 10.59
N LYS A 128 -14.95 -0.65 9.70
CA LYS A 128 -13.58 -0.28 10.06
C LYS A 128 -13.50 1.19 10.49
N PRO A 129 -12.59 1.57 11.42
CA PRO A 129 -12.41 2.97 11.82
C PRO A 129 -12.13 3.89 10.63
N LYS A 130 -12.74 5.07 10.64
CA LYS A 130 -12.60 6.10 9.60
C LYS A 130 -11.92 7.33 10.21
N TRP A 131 -10.75 7.68 9.71
CA TRP A 131 -9.99 8.84 10.17
C TRP A 131 -10.06 9.97 9.15
N ALA A 132 -10.29 11.19 9.60
CA ALA A 132 -10.37 12.37 8.74
C ALA A 132 -9.06 12.63 7.97
N GLY A 133 -7.92 12.31 8.58
CA GLY A 133 -6.57 12.37 8.04
C GLY A 133 -5.80 11.09 8.35
N MET A 134 -4.56 11.21 8.84
CA MET A 134 -3.78 10.05 9.30
C MET A 134 -4.36 9.45 10.58
N ASN A 135 -4.33 8.12 10.70
CA ASN A 135 -4.75 7.45 11.93
C ASN A 135 -3.91 7.93 13.12
N ASP A 136 -4.52 7.99 14.30
CA ASP A 136 -3.92 8.41 15.58
C ASP A 136 -3.41 9.87 15.62
N SER A 137 -3.59 10.62 14.53
CA SER A 137 -3.18 12.04 14.40
C SER A 137 -4.28 12.94 13.85
N SER A 138 -5.50 12.41 13.71
CA SER A 138 -6.66 13.15 13.21
C SER A 138 -7.94 12.66 13.88
N ASP A 139 -9.05 13.34 13.63
CA ASP A 139 -10.33 12.98 14.24
C ASP A 139 -10.92 11.70 13.63
N LEU A 140 -11.56 10.90 14.48
CA LEU A 140 -12.41 9.78 14.06
C LEU A 140 -13.73 10.32 13.50
N ILE A 141 -14.11 9.85 12.32
CA ILE A 141 -15.40 10.14 11.71
C ILE A 141 -16.37 9.04 12.14
N HIS A 142 -17.42 9.45 12.85
CA HIS A 142 -18.51 8.57 13.25
C HIS A 142 -19.61 8.62 12.18
N GLU A 143 -19.93 7.47 11.57
CA GLU A 143 -21.01 7.27 10.60
C GLU A 143 -22.07 6.31 11.14
#